data_AF-X0T6G2-F1
#
_entry.id   AF-X0T6G2-F1
#
_cell.length_a   1.000
_cell.length_b   1.000
_cell.length_c   1.000
_cell.angle_alpha   90.00
_cell.angle_beta   90.00
_cell.angle_gamma   90.00
#
_symmetry.space_group_name_H-M   'P 1'
#
loop_
_entity.id
_entity.type
_entity.pdbx_description
1 polymer ?
#
loop_
_entity_poly.entity_id
_entity_poly.type
_entity_poly.pdbx_seq_one_letter_code
_entity_poly.pdbx_strand_id
1 'polypeptide(L)'
;SLTGITSPLTWHAYPKLIGAGPLWFVAMLLIFDFGYAAWRRATRNRAPQPAIDSAPPGYLAIGIFVLILALASYLVRIVIPLGKTVLDFFPTLAYLPQYLSFFVLGIIASRSNWFRTIPSKTGRVGLIMALAVTVLLFPIALSGLPLRLTDIVYNFLGNGHWQSAVYALWDSTVSVGMCLGLIMLFRRFLDRPGRLGRFLSQRSFTVYIMHVPVIVFLAVALKGIELQPLLKFGLAAAIGVPLCFAVAYIVRRIPLVSRIL
;
A
#
# COMPACT_ATOMS: atom_id res chain seq x y z
N SER A 1 -4.16 -22.14 11.50
CA SER A 1 -3.52 -23.33 10.92
C SER A 1 -3.03 -23.00 9.52
N LEU A 2 -1.76 -23.28 9.22
CA LEU A 2 -1.10 -23.03 7.92
C LEU A 2 -1.57 -24.02 6.83
N THR A 3 -2.88 -24.11 6.59
CA THR A 3 -3.48 -25.15 5.75
C THR A 3 -3.26 -24.99 4.25
N GLY A 4 -2.69 -23.87 3.79
CA GLY A 4 -2.44 -23.62 2.37
C GLY A 4 -1.14 -24.22 1.80
N ILE A 5 -0.22 -24.70 2.66
CA ILE A 5 1.13 -25.14 2.23
C ILE A 5 1.27 -26.68 2.22
N THR A 6 0.35 -27.40 2.86
CA THR A 6 0.38 -28.87 2.96
C THR A 6 -0.41 -29.59 1.88
N SER A 7 -1.25 -28.90 1.10
CA SER A 7 -1.94 -29.47 -0.05
C SER A 7 -0.97 -29.60 -1.23
N PRO A 8 -0.95 -30.72 -1.97
CA PRO A 8 -0.18 -30.81 -3.21
C PRO A 8 -0.67 -29.73 -4.19
N LEU A 9 0.28 -29.01 -4.82
CA LEU A 9 0.00 -28.02 -5.86
C LEU A 9 -0.70 -28.71 -7.03
N THR A 10 -2.02 -28.64 -7.06
CA THR A 10 -2.83 -29.13 -8.18
C THR A 10 -3.16 -27.95 -9.11
N TRP A 11 -3.25 -28.20 -10.42
CA TRP A 11 -3.59 -27.17 -11.41
C TRP A 11 -4.94 -26.48 -11.10
N HIS A 12 -5.85 -27.15 -10.39
CA HIS A 12 -7.11 -26.58 -9.92
C HIS A 12 -6.98 -25.59 -8.75
N ALA A 13 -5.91 -25.68 -7.94
CA ALA A 13 -5.62 -24.71 -6.87
C ALA A 13 -4.91 -23.45 -7.40
N TYR A 14 -4.29 -23.52 -8.58
CA TYR A 14 -3.48 -22.47 -9.16
C TYR A 14 -4.23 -21.13 -9.38
N PRO A 15 -5.48 -21.11 -9.91
CA PRO A 15 -6.26 -19.88 -10.05
C PRO A 15 -6.57 -19.20 -8.70
N LYS A 16 -6.78 -20.00 -7.63
CA LYS A 16 -7.00 -19.48 -6.27
C LYS A 16 -5.71 -19.00 -5.59
N LEU A 17 -4.57 -19.63 -5.91
CA LEU A 17 -3.25 -19.26 -5.39
C LEU A 17 -2.68 -18.00 -6.05
N ILE A 18 -2.92 -17.82 -7.35
CA ILE A 18 -2.63 -16.56 -8.04
C ILE A 18 -3.63 -15.49 -7.58
N GLY A 19 -4.88 -15.87 -7.28
CA GLY A 19 -5.98 -14.91 -7.11
C GLY A 19 -5.96 -13.93 -8.29
N ALA A 20 -6.39 -12.69 -8.12
CA ALA A 20 -5.72 -11.63 -8.87
C ALA A 20 -4.64 -10.94 -8.02
N GLY A 21 -4.18 -11.62 -6.96
CA GLY A 21 -3.05 -11.25 -6.11
C GLY A 21 -3.05 -9.75 -5.80
N PRO A 22 -1.96 -9.02 -6.08
CA PRO A 22 -1.90 -7.59 -5.81
C PRO A 22 -2.72 -6.75 -6.82
N LEU A 23 -3.10 -7.29 -7.97
CA LEU A 23 -3.83 -6.57 -9.03
C LEU A 23 -5.18 -5.98 -8.57
N TRP A 24 -5.71 -6.40 -7.41
CA TRP A 24 -6.89 -5.76 -6.81
C TRP A 24 -6.66 -4.26 -6.65
N PHE A 25 -5.44 -3.85 -6.35
CA PHE A 25 -5.09 -2.44 -6.15
C PHE A 25 -5.17 -1.68 -7.48
N VAL A 26 -4.69 -2.28 -8.58
CA VAL A 26 -4.82 -1.71 -9.93
C VAL A 26 -6.28 -1.61 -10.35
N ALA A 27 -7.08 -2.66 -10.09
CA ALA A 27 -8.50 -2.64 -10.36
C ALA A 27 -9.22 -1.54 -9.56
N MET A 28 -8.84 -1.34 -8.29
CA MET A 28 -9.40 -0.28 -7.44
C MET A 28 -9.03 1.12 -7.94
N LEU A 29 -7.77 1.34 -8.33
CA LEU A 29 -7.35 2.60 -8.96
C LEU A 29 -8.12 2.87 -10.25
N LEU A 30 -8.33 1.85 -11.08
CA LEU A 30 -9.09 1.97 -12.33
C LEU A 30 -10.55 2.36 -12.08
N ILE A 31 -11.18 1.82 -11.02
CA ILE A 31 -12.53 2.25 -10.58
C ILE A 31 -12.52 3.73 -10.17
N PHE A 32 -11.53 4.15 -9.40
CA PHE A 32 -11.40 5.56 -8.99
C PHE A 32 -11.15 6.50 -10.17
N ASP A 33 -10.32 6.10 -11.13
CA ASP A 33 -10.05 6.84 -12.35
C ASP A 33 -11.31 6.99 -13.21
N PHE A 34 -12.10 5.93 -13.38
CA PHE A 34 -13.39 6.01 -14.09
C PHE A 34 -14.38 6.93 -13.37
N GLY A 35 -14.49 6.83 -12.04
CA GLY A 35 -15.33 7.72 -11.25
C GLY A 35 -14.91 9.19 -11.40
N TYR A 36 -13.60 9.44 -11.33
CA TYR A 36 -13.04 10.77 -11.53
C TYR A 36 -13.27 11.31 -12.96
N ALA A 37 -13.08 10.48 -13.98
CA ALA A 37 -13.33 10.84 -15.37
C ALA A 37 -14.81 11.16 -15.62
N ALA A 38 -15.73 10.37 -15.06
CA ALA A 38 -17.17 10.62 -15.12
C ALA A 38 -17.53 11.94 -14.44
N TRP A 39 -16.99 12.20 -13.24
CA TRP A 39 -17.17 13.46 -12.52
C TRP A 39 -16.67 14.66 -13.34
N ARG A 40 -15.48 14.57 -13.93
CA ARG A 40 -14.91 15.64 -14.76
C ARG A 40 -15.73 15.89 -16.02
N ARG A 41 -16.26 14.83 -16.61
CA ARG A 41 -17.16 14.91 -17.78
C ARG A 41 -18.47 15.60 -17.41
N ALA A 42 -19.06 15.27 -16.26
CA ALA A 42 -20.29 15.88 -15.75
C ALA A 42 -20.11 17.36 -15.40
N THR A 43 -19.00 17.72 -14.73
CA THR A 43 -18.71 19.10 -14.30
C THR A 43 -18.17 20.01 -15.41
N ARG A 44 -18.05 19.51 -16.66
CA ARG A 44 -17.46 20.22 -17.82
C ARG A 44 -16.09 20.86 -17.55
N ASN A 45 -15.38 20.41 -16.52
CA ASN A 45 -14.09 20.95 -16.12
C ASN A 45 -12.97 20.34 -16.99
N ARG A 46 -13.04 20.61 -18.30
CA ARG A 46 -12.23 19.99 -19.36
C ARG A 46 -10.86 20.64 -19.55
N ALA A 47 -10.68 21.88 -19.11
CA ALA A 47 -9.40 22.57 -19.29
C ALA A 47 -8.30 21.91 -18.44
N PRO A 48 -7.12 21.59 -19.02
CA PRO A 48 -5.91 21.43 -18.25
C PRO A 48 -5.61 22.78 -17.60
N GLN A 49 -5.93 22.92 -16.31
CA GLN A 49 -5.47 24.09 -15.57
C GLN A 49 -3.96 23.92 -15.35
N PRO A 50 -3.15 24.97 -15.59
CA PRO A 50 -1.73 24.94 -15.26
C PRO A 50 -1.58 24.60 -13.78
N ALA A 51 -0.48 23.92 -13.44
CA ALA A 51 -0.21 23.61 -12.05
C ALA A 51 -0.17 24.93 -11.26
N ILE A 52 -1.10 25.08 -10.31
CA ILE A 52 -1.15 26.28 -9.48
C ILE A 52 -0.10 26.05 -8.40
N ASP A 53 0.93 26.89 -8.33
CA ASP A 53 1.88 26.88 -7.23
C ASP A 53 1.16 27.40 -5.96
N SER A 54 0.37 26.52 -5.34
CA SER A 54 -0.30 26.78 -4.08
C SER A 54 0.58 26.35 -2.93
N ALA A 55 0.52 27.09 -1.82
CA ALA A 55 1.26 26.73 -0.63
C ALA A 55 0.88 25.31 -0.17
N PRO A 56 1.86 24.47 0.21
CA PRO A 56 1.58 23.13 0.72
C PRO A 56 0.84 23.23 2.07
N PRO A 57 0.07 22.19 2.45
CA PRO A 57 -0.70 22.21 3.69
C PRO A 57 0.21 22.38 4.91
N GLY A 58 -0.18 23.27 5.82
CA GLY A 58 0.51 23.45 7.10
C GLY A 58 0.32 22.27 8.05
N TYR A 59 1.10 22.22 9.12
CA TYR A 59 1.04 21.13 10.11
C TYR A 59 -0.37 20.93 10.71
N LEU A 60 -1.10 22.02 10.95
CA LEU A 60 -2.48 21.95 11.45
C LEU A 60 -3.42 21.27 10.45
N ALA A 61 -3.32 21.61 9.16
CA ALA A 61 -4.14 20.98 8.12
C ALA A 61 -3.84 19.48 7.99
N ILE A 62 -2.56 19.10 8.09
CA ILE A 62 -2.14 17.69 8.09
C ILE A 62 -2.68 16.97 9.34
N GLY A 63 -2.59 17.58 10.52
CA GLY A 63 -3.11 17.02 11.77
C GLY A 63 -4.62 16.82 11.73
N ILE A 64 -5.37 17.83 11.28
CA ILE A 64 -6.82 17.75 11.08
C ILE A 64 -7.17 16.64 10.08
N PHE A 65 -6.44 16.55 8.95
CA PHE A 65 -6.65 15.50 7.97
C PHE A 65 -6.45 14.10 8.58
N VAL A 66 -5.38 13.90 9.36
CA VAL A 66 -5.13 12.63 10.06
C VAL A 66 -6.26 12.29 11.02
N LEU A 67 -6.77 13.27 11.79
CA LEU A 67 -7.88 13.04 12.72
C LEU A 67 -9.18 12.70 12.00
N ILE A 68 -9.52 13.43 10.93
CA ILE A 68 -10.71 13.13 10.11
C ILE A 68 -10.58 11.74 9.48
N LEU A 69 -9.41 11.41 8.95
CA LEU A 69 -9.16 10.11 8.34
C LEU A 69 -9.25 8.98 9.36
N ALA A 70 -8.70 9.17 10.55
CA ALA A 70 -8.79 8.21 11.65
C ALA A 70 -10.24 8.00 12.09
N LEU A 71 -11.01 9.08 12.24
CA LEU A 71 -12.42 9.01 12.61
C LEU A 71 -13.24 8.31 11.53
N ALA A 72 -13.08 8.69 10.26
CA ALA A 72 -13.78 8.05 9.14
C ALA A 72 -13.44 6.56 9.04
N SER A 73 -12.16 6.20 9.18
CA SER A 73 -11.70 4.81 9.19
C SER A 73 -12.27 4.03 10.37
N TYR A 74 -12.33 4.64 11.55
CA TYR A 74 -12.94 4.05 12.74
C TYR A 74 -14.44 3.79 12.54
N LEU A 75 -15.20 4.78 12.07
CA LEU A 75 -16.64 4.66 11.82
C LEU A 75 -16.94 3.56 10.78
N VAL A 76 -16.17 3.48 9.70
CA VAL A 76 -16.31 2.40 8.72
C VAL A 76 -15.98 1.04 9.34
N ARG A 77 -14.97 0.95 10.21
CA ARG A 77 -14.59 -0.28 10.93
C ARG A 77 -15.63 -0.74 11.96
N ILE A 78 -16.56 0.12 12.38
CA ILE A 78 -17.72 -0.29 13.21
C ILE A 78 -18.66 -1.16 12.37
N VAL A 79 -18.93 -0.76 11.12
CA VAL A 79 -19.85 -1.47 10.22
C VAL A 79 -19.17 -2.65 9.52
N ILE A 80 -17.93 -2.45 9.08
CA ILE A 80 -17.13 -3.41 8.32
C ILE A 80 -15.83 -3.67 9.09
N PRO A 81 -15.80 -4.66 9.99
CA PRO A 81 -14.59 -4.99 10.72
C PRO A 81 -13.50 -5.48 9.78
N LEU A 82 -12.25 -5.25 10.18
CA LEU A 82 -11.05 -5.73 9.53
C LEU A 82 -11.08 -7.27 9.43
N GLY A 83 -10.54 -7.79 8.33
CA GLY A 83 -10.47 -9.22 8.02
C GLY A 83 -11.58 -9.76 7.11
N LYS A 84 -12.63 -8.98 6.83
CA LYS A 84 -13.67 -9.37 5.85
C LYS A 84 -13.24 -9.02 4.41
N THR A 85 -12.89 -10.02 3.62
CA THR A 85 -12.63 -9.87 2.18
C THR A 85 -13.94 -9.70 1.42
N VAL A 86 -13.88 -9.02 0.28
CA VAL A 86 -15.04 -8.84 -0.60
C VAL A 86 -14.77 -9.51 -1.93
N LEU A 87 -15.70 -10.36 -2.38
CA LEU A 87 -15.61 -11.09 -3.66
C LEU A 87 -14.35 -11.96 -3.78
N ASP A 88 -13.79 -12.45 -2.66
CA ASP A 88 -12.54 -13.22 -2.55
C ASP A 88 -11.28 -12.58 -3.17
N PHE A 89 -11.40 -11.40 -3.77
CA PHE A 89 -10.35 -10.72 -4.51
C PHE A 89 -10.03 -9.33 -3.96
N PHE A 90 -11.03 -8.59 -3.48
CA PHE A 90 -10.78 -7.28 -2.88
C PHE A 90 -10.40 -7.45 -1.40
N PRO A 91 -9.38 -6.69 -0.93
CA PRO A 91 -9.08 -6.61 0.48
C PRO A 91 -10.23 -5.94 1.21
N THR A 92 -10.11 -5.91 2.53
CA THR A 92 -11.14 -5.43 3.42
C THR A 92 -11.53 -3.98 3.07
N LEU A 93 -12.81 -3.74 2.81
CA LEU A 93 -13.34 -2.40 2.52
C LEU A 93 -13.16 -1.40 3.68
N ALA A 94 -12.75 -1.88 4.86
CA ALA A 94 -12.37 -1.07 6.00
C ALA A 94 -11.30 0.00 5.69
N TYR A 95 -10.46 -0.20 4.67
CA TYR A 95 -9.44 0.77 4.24
C TYR A 95 -9.92 1.73 3.14
N LEU A 96 -11.17 1.61 2.68
CA LEU A 96 -11.70 2.44 1.60
C LEU A 96 -11.61 3.95 1.89
N PRO A 97 -11.89 4.46 3.10
CA PRO A 97 -11.73 5.89 3.41
C PRO A 97 -10.29 6.38 3.14
N GLN A 98 -9.32 5.55 3.49
CA GLN A 98 -7.90 5.83 3.33
C GLN A 98 -7.47 5.77 1.86
N TYR A 99 -7.87 4.73 1.13
CA TYR A 99 -7.57 4.63 -0.30
C TYR A 99 -8.15 5.79 -1.10
N LEU A 100 -9.42 6.13 -0.85
CA LEU A 100 -10.09 7.24 -1.53
C LEU A 100 -9.44 8.58 -1.18
N SER A 101 -9.12 8.80 0.09
CA SER A 101 -8.49 10.05 0.56
C SER A 101 -7.10 10.24 -0.04
N PHE A 102 -6.27 9.20 -0.10
CA PHE A 102 -4.95 9.29 -0.74
C PHE A 102 -5.04 9.45 -2.25
N PHE A 103 -6.04 8.83 -2.91
CA PHE A 103 -6.28 9.05 -4.33
C PHE A 103 -6.64 10.51 -4.62
N VAL A 104 -7.61 11.08 -3.89
CA VAL A 104 -8.02 12.48 -4.03
C VAL A 104 -6.88 13.44 -3.69
N LEU A 105 -6.15 13.19 -2.59
CA LEU A 105 -4.98 13.99 -2.22
C LEU A 105 -3.87 13.89 -3.27
N GLY A 106 -3.66 12.72 -3.89
CA GLY A 106 -2.72 12.55 -4.98
C GLY A 106 -3.06 13.43 -6.18
N ILE A 107 -4.34 13.51 -6.54
CA ILE A 107 -4.83 14.42 -7.60
C ILE A 107 -4.55 15.88 -7.23
N ILE A 108 -4.93 16.31 -6.02
CA ILE A 108 -4.72 17.70 -5.57
C ILE A 108 -3.22 18.03 -5.52
N ALA A 109 -2.42 17.16 -4.93
CA ALA A 109 -0.97 17.32 -4.81
C ALA A 109 -0.27 17.39 -6.18
N SER A 110 -0.74 16.61 -7.16
CA SER A 110 -0.21 16.65 -8.53
C SER A 110 -0.52 17.97 -9.23
N ARG A 111 -1.73 18.51 -9.03
CA ARG A 111 -2.18 19.78 -9.62
C ARG A 111 -1.55 20.99 -8.95
N SER A 112 -1.27 20.91 -7.65
CA SER A 112 -0.66 21.99 -6.89
C SER A 112 0.86 21.87 -6.75
N ASN A 113 1.48 20.95 -7.49
CA ASN A 113 2.92 20.70 -7.47
C ASN A 113 3.51 20.40 -6.07
N TRP A 114 2.68 19.90 -5.14
CA TRP A 114 3.06 19.67 -3.75
C TRP A 114 4.20 18.66 -3.59
N PHE A 115 4.29 17.68 -4.49
CA PHE A 115 5.39 16.71 -4.49
C PHE A 115 6.76 17.37 -4.60
N ARG A 116 6.85 18.55 -5.23
CA ARG A 116 8.09 19.32 -5.37
C ARG A 116 8.23 20.42 -4.32
N THR A 117 7.12 21.03 -3.88
CA THR A 117 7.15 22.22 -3.00
C THR A 117 7.10 21.90 -1.50
N ILE A 118 6.66 20.70 -1.08
CA ILE A 118 6.59 20.34 0.34
C ILE A 118 7.97 20.49 1.02
N PRO A 119 8.11 21.21 2.15
CA PRO A 119 9.38 21.36 2.83
C PRO A 119 9.95 20.02 3.32
N SER A 120 11.27 19.82 3.20
CA SER A 120 11.93 18.60 3.70
C SER A 120 11.79 18.42 5.22
N LYS A 121 11.56 19.51 5.97
CA LYS A 121 11.26 19.47 7.41
C LYS A 121 9.94 18.73 7.67
N THR A 122 8.89 19.01 6.89
CA THR A 122 7.58 18.37 7.01
C THR A 122 7.66 16.87 6.79
N GLY A 123 8.42 16.42 5.77
CA GLY A 123 8.66 14.98 5.55
C GLY A 123 9.40 14.30 6.71
N ARG A 124 10.38 15.00 7.32
CA ARG A 124 11.13 14.46 8.47
C ARG A 124 10.26 14.36 9.72
N VAL A 125 9.46 15.39 9.99
CA VAL A 125 8.46 15.38 11.06
C VAL A 125 7.46 14.24 10.84
N GLY A 126 7.00 14.04 9.61
CA GLY A 126 6.13 12.92 9.24
C GLY A 126 6.72 11.54 9.59
N LEU A 127 8.00 11.30 9.26
CA LEU A 127 8.68 10.04 9.63
C LEU A 127 8.85 9.88 11.14
N ILE A 128 9.27 10.94 11.83
CA ILE A 128 9.45 10.90 13.28
C ILE A 128 8.10 10.63 13.96
N MET A 129 7.03 11.29 13.51
CA MET A 129 5.68 11.07 14.03
C MET A 129 5.18 9.66 13.73
N ALA A 130 5.40 9.13 12.52
CA ALA A 130 5.04 7.75 12.18
C ALA A 130 5.76 6.75 13.10
N LEU A 131 7.06 6.96 13.37
CA LEU A 131 7.84 6.12 14.28
C LEU A 131 7.37 6.27 15.73
N ALA A 132 7.23 7.51 16.22
CA ALA A 132 6.81 7.79 17.60
C ALA A 132 5.43 7.22 17.89
N VAL A 133 4.46 7.44 16.99
CA VAL A 133 3.12 6.88 17.11
C VAL A 133 3.14 5.36 17.01
N THR A 134 4.03 4.76 16.21
CA THR A 134 4.21 3.31 16.21
C THR A 134 4.75 2.77 17.53
N VAL A 135 5.74 3.42 18.12
CA VAL A 135 6.27 2.99 19.41
C VAL A 135 5.26 3.20 20.54
N LEU A 136 4.44 4.25 20.48
CA LEU A 136 3.52 4.62 21.55
C LEU A 136 2.13 3.99 21.39
N LEU A 137 1.44 4.22 20.28
CA LEU A 137 0.04 3.81 20.10
C LEU A 137 -0.11 2.34 19.72
N PHE A 138 0.87 1.72 19.05
CA PHE A 138 0.74 0.31 18.66
C PHE A 138 0.70 -0.63 19.88
N PRO A 139 1.59 -0.51 20.88
CA PRO A 139 1.46 -1.28 22.12
C PRO A 139 0.18 -0.92 22.88
N ILE A 140 -0.26 0.34 22.86
CA ILE A 140 -1.48 0.76 23.56
C ILE A 140 -2.72 0.10 22.94
N ALA A 141 -2.81 0.04 21.61
CA ALA A 141 -3.88 -0.66 20.90
C ALA A 141 -3.90 -2.16 21.21
N LEU A 142 -2.75 -2.73 21.60
CA LEU A 142 -2.59 -4.12 22.05
C LEU A 142 -2.71 -4.28 23.57
N SER A 143 -2.68 -3.19 24.35
CA SER A 143 -2.70 -3.23 25.81
C SER A 143 -4.14 -3.11 26.33
N GLY A 144 -4.57 -4.08 27.15
CA GLY A 144 -5.95 -4.17 27.64
C GLY A 144 -6.60 -5.54 27.39
N LEU A 145 -5.79 -6.60 27.37
CA LEU A 145 -6.21 -7.93 26.92
C LEU A 145 -6.95 -8.70 28.02
N PRO A 146 -8.10 -9.33 27.71
CA PRO A 146 -8.48 -10.59 28.31
C PRO A 146 -7.39 -11.65 28.02
N LEU A 147 -7.18 -12.62 28.90
CA LEU A 147 -6.17 -13.71 28.79
C LEU A 147 -6.30 -14.59 27.52
N ARG A 148 -7.25 -14.32 26.61
CA ARG A 148 -7.55 -15.10 25.42
C ARG A 148 -7.26 -14.31 24.13
N LEU A 149 -6.39 -14.86 23.29
CA LEU A 149 -5.99 -14.29 21.99
C LEU A 149 -7.19 -13.92 21.08
N THR A 150 -8.30 -14.64 21.16
CA THR A 150 -9.50 -14.42 20.34
C THR A 150 -10.15 -13.06 20.61
N ASP A 151 -10.25 -12.67 21.88
CA ASP A 151 -10.93 -11.43 22.28
C ASP A 151 -10.10 -10.19 21.92
N ILE A 152 -8.77 -10.34 21.94
CA ILE A 152 -7.81 -9.34 21.48
C ILE A 152 -8.07 -9.00 20.01
N VAL A 153 -8.12 -10.04 19.19
CA VAL A 153 -8.30 -9.92 17.75
C VAL A 153 -9.67 -9.33 17.45
N TYR A 154 -10.71 -9.75 18.18
CA TYR A 154 -12.07 -9.21 18.03
C TYR A 154 -12.18 -7.70 18.34
N ASN A 155 -11.55 -7.23 19.42
CA ASN A 155 -11.57 -5.83 19.83
C ASN A 155 -10.68 -4.93 18.95
N PHE A 156 -9.58 -5.50 18.43
CA PHE A 156 -8.64 -4.82 17.56
C PHE A 156 -9.16 -4.67 16.13
N LEU A 157 -9.90 -5.66 15.63
CA LEU A 157 -10.39 -5.68 14.25
C LEU A 157 -11.61 -4.76 14.01
N GLY A 158 -12.24 -4.18 15.05
CA GLY A 158 -13.38 -3.28 14.86
C GLY A 158 -14.41 -3.28 15.99
N ASN A 159 -15.69 -3.16 15.61
CA ASN A 159 -16.86 -3.32 16.49
C ASN A 159 -17.10 -2.19 17.53
N GLY A 160 -16.57 -0.99 17.30
CA GLY A 160 -16.85 0.17 18.16
C GLY A 160 -16.08 0.20 19.48
N HIS A 161 -15.02 -0.60 19.61
CA HIS A 161 -14.14 -0.57 20.78
C HIS A 161 -13.10 0.57 20.68
N TRP A 162 -12.70 1.11 21.83
CA TRP A 162 -11.70 2.18 21.89
C TRP A 162 -10.32 1.74 21.35
N GLN A 163 -9.97 0.45 21.45
CA GLN A 163 -8.73 -0.09 20.88
C GLN A 163 -8.71 0.03 19.35
N SER A 164 -9.85 -0.22 18.69
CA SER A 164 -9.98 -0.02 17.24
C SER A 164 -9.84 1.46 16.86
N ALA A 165 -10.28 2.40 17.72
CA ALA A 165 -10.07 3.83 17.51
C ALA A 165 -8.59 4.23 17.61
N VAL A 166 -7.87 3.72 18.62
CA VAL A 166 -6.43 3.94 18.78
C VAL A 166 -5.67 3.33 17.60
N TYR A 167 -6.06 2.14 17.14
CA TYR A 167 -5.48 1.51 15.96
C TYR A 167 -5.75 2.31 14.68
N ALA A 168 -6.96 2.83 14.48
CA ALA A 168 -7.29 3.68 13.32
C ALA A 168 -6.49 4.99 13.33
N LEU A 169 -6.25 5.57 14.50
CA LEU A 169 -5.39 6.75 14.67
C LEU A 169 -3.93 6.45 14.36
N TRP A 170 -3.40 5.34 14.89
CA TRP A 170 -2.06 4.85 14.58
C TRP A 170 -1.88 4.68 13.07
N ASP A 171 -2.78 3.92 12.45
CA ASP A 171 -2.74 3.55 11.04
C ASP A 171 -2.81 4.78 10.11
N SER A 172 -3.73 5.70 10.39
CA SER A 172 -3.86 6.96 9.63
C SER A 172 -2.60 7.84 9.77
N THR A 173 -2.05 7.94 10.99
CA THR A 173 -0.85 8.75 11.24
C THR A 173 0.38 8.17 10.57
N VAL A 174 0.59 6.85 10.69
CA VAL A 174 1.70 6.14 10.04
C VAL A 174 1.59 6.27 8.53
N SER A 175 0.40 6.10 7.98
CA SER A 175 0.19 6.18 6.54
C SER A 175 0.52 7.57 5.99
N VAL A 176 -0.01 8.64 6.60
CA VAL A 176 0.30 10.03 6.19
C VAL A 176 1.76 10.37 6.42
N GLY A 177 2.31 10.00 7.57
CA GLY A 177 3.71 10.23 7.92
C GLY A 177 4.68 9.52 6.99
N MET A 178 4.40 8.27 6.62
CA MET A 178 5.17 7.53 5.62
C MET A 178 5.07 8.17 4.25
N CYS A 179 3.88 8.56 3.78
CA CYS A 179 3.74 9.24 2.48
C CYS A 179 4.61 10.51 2.41
N LEU A 180 4.52 11.39 3.41
CA LEU A 180 5.33 12.62 3.48
C LEU A 180 6.83 12.32 3.57
N GLY A 181 7.19 11.31 4.36
CA GLY A 181 8.56 10.86 4.57
C GLY A 181 9.21 10.30 3.33
N LEU A 182 8.50 9.40 2.63
CA LEU A 182 8.94 8.79 1.38
C LEU A 182 9.11 9.86 0.30
N ILE A 183 8.15 10.78 0.13
CA ILE A 183 8.29 11.89 -0.83
C ILE A 183 9.60 12.66 -0.59
N MET A 184 9.88 13.00 0.68
CA MET A 184 11.11 13.69 1.05
C MET A 184 12.37 12.84 0.78
N LEU A 185 12.34 11.54 1.11
CA LEU A 185 13.45 10.62 0.91
C LEU A 185 13.77 10.46 -0.58
N PHE A 186 12.76 10.17 -1.40
CA PHE A 186 12.92 10.03 -2.84
C PHE A 186 13.43 11.32 -3.47
N ARG A 187 12.86 12.48 -3.10
CA ARG A 187 13.32 13.79 -3.62
C ARG A 187 14.77 14.09 -3.24
N ARG A 188 15.19 13.74 -2.03
CA ARG A 188 16.54 14.09 -1.54
C ARG A 188 17.62 13.13 -2.03
N PHE A 189 17.32 11.85 -2.11
CA PHE A 189 18.33 10.80 -2.36
C PHE A 189 18.21 10.14 -3.73
N LEU A 190 17.02 10.10 -4.32
CA LEU A 190 16.72 9.30 -5.53
C LEU A 190 16.26 10.13 -6.73
N ASP A 191 16.19 11.46 -6.62
CA ASP A 191 15.80 12.37 -7.72
C ASP A 191 16.93 12.63 -8.74
N ARG A 192 17.79 11.62 -8.94
CA ARG A 192 18.90 11.69 -9.90
C ARG A 192 18.54 10.88 -11.14
N PRO A 193 18.69 11.45 -12.36
CA PRO A 193 18.43 10.72 -13.61
C PRO A 193 19.54 9.69 -13.89
N GLY A 194 19.48 8.55 -13.20
CA GLY A 194 20.41 7.43 -13.37
C GLY A 194 19.91 6.38 -14.36
N ARG A 195 20.83 5.74 -15.10
CA ARG A 195 20.51 4.60 -15.99
C ARG A 195 19.81 3.47 -15.24
N LEU A 196 20.27 3.17 -14.03
CA LEU A 196 19.67 2.14 -13.17
C LEU A 196 18.25 2.53 -12.72
N GLY A 197 18.04 3.77 -12.26
CA GLY A 197 16.72 4.25 -11.85
C GLY A 197 15.69 4.18 -12.99
N ARG A 198 16.09 4.57 -14.20
CA ARG A 198 15.25 4.44 -15.40
C ARG A 198 14.97 2.97 -15.74
N PHE A 199 15.98 2.10 -15.66
CA PHE A 199 15.82 0.67 -15.92
C PHE A 199 14.80 0.01 -14.97
N LEU A 200 14.89 0.32 -13.67
CA LEU A 200 14.02 -0.20 -12.62
C LEU A 200 12.60 0.35 -12.76
N SER A 201 12.46 1.68 -12.91
CA SER A 201 11.16 2.35 -13.03
C SER A 201 10.37 1.87 -14.24
N GLN A 202 11.03 1.67 -15.38
CA GLN A 202 10.37 1.18 -16.58
C GLN A 202 9.79 -0.24 -16.43
N ARG A 203 10.33 -1.07 -15.52
CA ARG A 203 9.94 -2.49 -15.35
C ARG A 203 9.11 -2.75 -14.09
N SER A 204 8.89 -1.73 -13.26
CA SER A 204 8.22 -1.89 -11.96
C SER A 204 6.82 -2.48 -12.10
N PHE A 205 6.06 -2.06 -13.13
CA PHE A 205 4.72 -2.59 -13.39
C PHE A 205 4.75 -4.06 -13.83
N THR A 206 5.67 -4.44 -14.71
CA THR A 206 5.84 -5.85 -15.10
C THR A 206 6.27 -6.71 -13.92
N VAL A 207 7.20 -6.22 -13.09
CA VAL A 207 7.60 -6.90 -11.84
C VAL A 207 6.41 -7.05 -10.90
N TYR A 208 5.57 -6.03 -10.78
CA TYR A 208 4.37 -6.07 -9.96
C TYR A 208 3.37 -7.15 -10.41
N ILE A 209 3.26 -7.44 -11.70
CA ILE A 209 2.43 -8.55 -12.20
C ILE A 209 3.14 -9.90 -11.99
N MET A 210 4.43 -9.97 -12.33
CA MET A 210 5.17 -11.24 -12.44
C MET A 210 5.77 -11.74 -11.13
N HIS A 211 5.86 -10.92 -10.07
CA HIS A 211 6.53 -11.36 -8.84
C HIS A 211 5.79 -12.50 -8.13
N VAL A 212 4.46 -12.57 -8.21
CA VAL A 212 3.68 -13.62 -7.54
C VAL A 212 4.12 -15.02 -7.99
N PRO A 213 4.08 -15.37 -9.29
CA PRO A 213 4.54 -16.69 -9.72
C PRO A 213 6.02 -16.90 -9.42
N VAL A 214 6.87 -15.89 -9.64
CA VAL A 214 8.32 -15.99 -9.40
C VAL A 214 8.64 -16.33 -7.94
N ILE A 215 7.99 -15.65 -7.00
CA ILE A 215 8.19 -15.89 -5.56
C ILE A 215 7.62 -17.24 -5.15
N VAL A 216 6.48 -17.66 -5.70
CA VAL A 216 5.90 -18.99 -5.42
C VAL A 216 6.86 -20.11 -5.85
N PHE A 217 7.42 -20.04 -7.07
CA PHE A 217 8.39 -21.02 -7.53
C PHE A 217 9.67 -21.00 -6.69
N LEU A 218 10.16 -19.81 -6.34
CA LEU A 218 11.32 -19.67 -5.46
C LEU A 218 11.06 -20.26 -4.07
N ALA A 219 9.89 -20.03 -3.49
CA ALA A 219 9.52 -20.59 -2.19
C ALA A 219 9.43 -22.12 -2.22
N VAL A 220 8.90 -22.69 -3.32
CA VAL A 220 8.88 -24.15 -3.54
C VAL A 220 10.30 -24.69 -3.69
N ALA A 221 11.17 -24.03 -4.47
CA ALA A 221 12.55 -24.43 -4.64
C ALA A 221 13.35 -24.39 -3.32
N LEU A 222 13.09 -23.38 -2.48
CA LEU A 222 13.72 -23.24 -1.16
C LEU A 222 13.05 -24.12 -0.08
N LYS A 223 11.99 -24.88 -0.39
CA LYS A 223 11.24 -25.67 0.61
C LYS A 223 12.14 -26.65 1.36
N GLY A 224 13.02 -27.35 0.65
CA GLY A 224 13.93 -28.37 1.21
C GLY A 224 15.12 -27.83 1.99
N ILE A 225 15.33 -26.51 2.03
CA ILE A 225 16.43 -25.91 2.77
C ILE A 225 15.97 -25.58 4.20
N GLU A 226 16.55 -26.28 5.18
CA GLU A 226 16.36 -26.00 6.60
C GLU A 226 17.29 -24.88 7.04
N LEU A 227 16.78 -23.65 6.97
CA LEU A 227 17.44 -22.45 7.48
C LEU A 227 16.54 -21.77 8.50
N GLN A 228 17.14 -20.99 9.41
CA GLN A 228 16.37 -20.10 10.27
C GLN A 228 15.48 -19.18 9.41
N PRO A 229 14.24 -18.88 9.84
CA PRO A 229 13.28 -18.15 9.01
C PRO A 229 13.79 -16.81 8.47
N LEU A 230 14.56 -16.06 9.27
CA LEU A 230 15.12 -14.78 8.85
C LEU A 230 16.18 -14.93 7.75
N LEU A 231 17.06 -15.93 7.87
CA LEU A 231 18.06 -16.20 6.82
C LEU A 231 17.39 -16.71 5.55
N LYS A 232 16.39 -17.58 5.67
CA LYS A 232 15.61 -18.08 4.53
C LYS A 232 14.88 -16.95 3.82
N PHE A 233 14.31 -16.01 4.56
CA PHE A 233 13.70 -14.79 4.03
C PHE A 233 14.74 -13.89 3.32
N GLY A 234 15.88 -13.64 3.96
CA GLY A 234 16.96 -12.84 3.37
C GLY A 234 17.48 -13.43 2.06
N LEU A 235 17.68 -14.75 2.03
CA LEU A 235 18.08 -15.48 0.83
C LEU A 235 17.00 -15.38 -0.27
N ALA A 236 15.73 -15.61 0.08
CA ALA A 236 14.62 -15.51 -0.85
C ALA A 236 14.49 -14.08 -1.43
N ALA A 237 14.71 -13.03 -0.62
CA ALA A 237 14.70 -11.66 -1.10
C ALA A 237 15.90 -11.36 -2.02
N ALA A 238 17.09 -11.79 -1.63
CA ALA A 238 18.32 -11.59 -2.39
C ALA A 238 18.28 -12.25 -3.78
N ILE A 239 17.62 -13.40 -3.90
CA ILE A 239 17.45 -14.13 -5.18
C ILE A 239 16.21 -13.64 -5.92
N GLY A 240 15.09 -13.49 -5.20
CA GLY A 240 13.78 -13.19 -5.78
C GLY A 240 13.71 -11.83 -6.43
N VAL A 241 14.32 -10.80 -5.82
CA VAL A 241 14.30 -9.44 -6.39
C VAL A 241 15.02 -9.40 -7.75
N PRO A 242 16.29 -9.83 -7.89
CA PRO A 242 16.95 -9.91 -9.19
C PRO A 242 16.20 -10.79 -10.19
N LEU A 243 15.67 -11.92 -9.75
CA LEU A 243 14.94 -12.85 -10.61
C LEU A 243 13.67 -12.21 -11.19
N CYS A 244 12.91 -11.46 -10.38
CA CYS A 244 11.74 -10.73 -10.85
C CYS A 244 12.11 -9.69 -11.92
N PHE A 245 13.21 -8.95 -11.72
CA PHE A 245 13.69 -7.97 -12.72
C PHE A 245 14.23 -8.64 -13.99
N ALA A 246 14.87 -9.80 -13.88
CA ALA A 246 15.33 -10.58 -15.02
C ALA A 246 14.15 -11.12 -15.85
N VAL A 247 13.13 -11.69 -15.20
CA VAL A 247 11.90 -12.15 -15.85
C VAL A 247 11.17 -10.98 -16.50
N ALA A 248 11.01 -9.85 -15.79
CA ALA A 248 10.40 -8.65 -16.36
C ALA A 248 11.18 -8.09 -17.56
N TYR A 249 12.51 -8.21 -17.55
CA TYR A 249 13.35 -7.83 -18.69
C TYR A 249 13.08 -8.70 -19.92
N ILE A 250 12.97 -10.02 -19.74
CA ILE A 250 12.70 -10.97 -20.82
C ILE A 250 11.30 -10.77 -21.38
N VAL A 251 10.29 -10.65 -20.50
CA VAL A 251 8.87 -10.48 -20.88
C VAL A 251 8.68 -9.22 -21.73
N ARG A 252 9.35 -8.10 -21.40
CA ARG A 252 9.25 -6.86 -22.19
C ARG A 252 9.98 -6.90 -23.53
N ARG A 253 10.76 -7.94 -23.85
CA ARG A 253 11.30 -8.15 -25.20
C ARG A 253 10.26 -8.71 -26.17
N ILE A 254 9.11 -9.16 -25.67
CA ILE A 254 8.01 -9.63 -26.51
C ILE A 254 7.27 -8.40 -27.08
N PRO A 255 7.20 -8.24 -28.41
CA PRO A 255 6.77 -6.99 -29.06
C PRO A 255 5.35 -6.57 -28.69
N LEU A 256 4.45 -7.53 -28.42
CA LEU A 256 3.06 -7.26 -28.03
C LEU A 256 2.93 -6.75 -26.58
N VAL A 257 3.77 -7.26 -25.68
CA VAL A 257 3.73 -6.96 -24.23
C VAL A 257 4.39 -5.61 -23.95
N SER A 258 5.42 -5.24 -24.72
CA SER A 258 6.13 -3.96 -24.59
C SER A 258 5.27 -2.71 -24.82
N ARG A 259 4.13 -2.84 -25.53
CA ARG A 259 3.20 -1.72 -25.78
C ARG A 259 2.25 -1.45 -24.61
N ILE A 260 2.04 -2.42 -23.73
CA ILE A 260 1.06 -2.36 -22.63
C ILE A 260 1.75 -2.23 -21.26
N LEU A 261 2.94 -2.83 -21.08
CA LEU A 261 3.70 -2.86 -19.83
C LEU A 261 4.99 -2.03 -19.89
#